data_AF-A0A2G2A0E0-F1
#
_entry.id   AF-A0A2G2A0E0-F1
#
_cell.length_a   1.000
_cell.length_b   1.000
_cell.length_c   1.000
_cell.angle_alpha   90.00
_cell.angle_beta   90.00
_cell.angle_gamma   90.00
#
_symmetry.space_group_name_H-M   'P 1'
#
loop_
_entity.id
_entity.type
_entity.pdbx_description
1 polymer ?
#
loop_
_entity_poly.entity_id
_entity_poly.type
_entity_poly.pdbx_seq_one_letter_code
_entity_poly.pdbx_strand_id
1 'polypeptide(L)' 'MNLLPVCVVVIAGATTAQPGIVAIGDLPGSVPVSRAFGVSADGSVVTGSSFAFDGGTPIRWTREGGLEALPRVPDS' A
#
# COMPACT_ATOMS: atom_id res chain seq x y z
N MET A 1 -29.51 -16.77 12.81
CA MET A 1 -28.16 -17.11 13.30
C MET A 1 -27.24 -15.96 12.87
N ASN A 2 -27.00 -14.99 13.74
CA ASN A 2 -26.22 -13.79 13.44
C ASN A 2 -24.87 -13.92 14.15
N LEU A 3 -23.79 -14.11 13.39
CA LEU A 3 -22.42 -14.21 13.90
C LEU A 3 -21.87 -12.80 14.08
N LEU A 4 -21.42 -12.47 15.30
CA LEU A 4 -20.69 -11.23 15.60
C LEU A 4 -19.28 -11.31 14.97
N PRO A 5 -18.75 -10.23 14.37
CA PRO A 5 -17.33 -10.16 14.06
C PRO A 5 -16.53 -9.85 15.33
N VAL A 6 -15.56 -10.70 15.62
CA VAL A 6 -14.53 -10.50 16.64
C VAL A 6 -13.50 -9.49 16.11
N CYS A 7 -13.46 -8.29 16.69
CA CYS A 7 -12.25 -7.47 16.92
C CYS A 7 -12.67 -6.11 17.49
N VAL A 8 -12.39 -5.86 18.78
CA VAL A 8 -12.51 -4.54 19.43
C VAL A 8 -11.11 -3.99 19.60
N VAL A 9 -10.87 -2.79 19.06
CA VAL A 9 -9.79 -1.90 19.52
C VAL A 9 -10.39 -0.50 19.63
N VAL A 10 -10.47 0.03 20.85
CA VAL A 10 -10.86 1.41 21.13
C VAL A 10 -9.61 2.18 21.53
N ILE A 11 -9.28 3.23 20.77
CA ILE A 11 -8.36 4.28 21.22
C ILE A 11 -9.13 5.59 21.18
N ALA A 12 -9.39 6.16 22.35
CA ALA A 12 -10.13 7.40 22.51
C ALA A 12 -9.21 8.61 22.27
N GLY A 13 -9.48 9.36 21.21
CA GLY A 13 -8.84 10.64 20.90
C GLY A 13 -9.52 11.24 19.66
N ALA A 14 -10.12 12.42 19.81
CA ALA A 14 -11.00 13.04 18.82
C ALA A 14 -10.26 13.47 17.53
N THR A 15 -10.15 12.57 16.56
CA THR A 15 -10.12 12.78 15.10
C THR A 15 -10.22 11.41 14.43
N THR A 16 -11.40 10.79 14.42
CA THR A 16 -11.58 9.45 13.85
C THR A 16 -11.64 9.52 12.33
N ALA A 17 -10.47 9.53 11.68
CA ALA A 17 -10.37 8.78 10.44
C ALA A 17 -10.60 7.31 10.84
N GLN A 18 -11.70 6.70 10.39
CA GLN A 18 -11.93 5.27 10.63
C GLN A 18 -10.69 4.50 10.15
N PRO A 19 -10.14 3.57 10.95
CA PRO A 19 -9.09 2.69 10.46
C PRO A 19 -9.62 1.99 9.21
N GLY A 20 -8.96 2.25 8.08
CA GLY A 20 -9.38 1.81 6.77
C GLY A 20 -8.20 1.17 6.04
N ILE A 21 -8.50 0.13 5.27
CA ILE A 21 -7.52 -0.47 4.38
C ILE A 21 -7.65 0.26 3.04
N VAL A 22 -6.58 0.92 2.62
CA VAL A 22 -6.49 1.54 1.30
C VAL A 22 -5.65 0.65 0.41
N ALA A 23 -6.23 0.17 -0.68
CA ALA A 23 -5.46 -0.53 -1.70
C ALA A 23 -4.53 0.47 -2.40
N ILE A 24 -3.24 0.11 -2.53
CA ILE A 24 -2.24 0.93 -3.23
C ILE A 24 -2.42 0.91 -4.75
N GLY A 25 -3.27 0.01 -5.27
CA GLY A 25 -3.53 -0.16 -6.71
C GLY A 25 -2.46 -1.01 -7.40
N ASP A 26 -2.50 -1.00 -8.74
CA ASP A 26 -1.61 -1.76 -9.60
C ASP A 26 -1.06 -0.88 -10.73
N LEU A 27 0.13 -1.23 -11.23
CA LEU A 27 0.72 -0.53 -12.36
C LEU A 27 0.02 -0.96 -13.66
N PRO A 28 -0.30 -0.02 -14.56
CA PRO A 28 -0.80 -0.37 -15.89
C PRO A 28 0.20 -1.28 -16.63
N GLY A 29 -0.27 -2.43 -17.12
CA GLY A 29 0.56 -3.39 -17.85
C GLY A 29 1.33 -4.39 -16.98
N SER A 30 1.22 -4.35 -15.65
CA SER A 30 1.75 -5.38 -14.75
C SER A 30 0.71 -6.44 -14.42
N VAL A 31 1.14 -7.53 -13.78
CA VAL A 31 0.22 -8.42 -13.07
C VAL A 31 -0.41 -7.59 -11.94
N PRO A 32 -1.72 -7.72 -11.65
CA PRO A 32 -2.42 -6.92 -10.64
C PRO A 32 -2.08 -7.38 -9.21
N VAL A 33 -0.79 -7.41 -8.89
CA VAL A 33 -0.25 -7.80 -7.59
C VAL A 33 0.84 -6.82 -7.20
N SER A 34 0.46 -5.87 -6.36
CA SER A 34 1.39 -4.94 -5.72
C SER A 34 1.50 -5.24 -4.22
N ARG A 35 2.72 -5.21 -3.68
CA ARG A 35 3.01 -5.43 -2.26
C ARG A 35 3.67 -4.21 -1.66
N ALA A 36 3.14 -3.73 -0.54
CA ALA A 36 3.77 -2.73 0.30
C ALA A 36 4.77 -3.39 1.27
N PHE A 37 5.96 -2.81 1.41
CA PHE A 37 7.01 -3.25 2.33
C PHE A 37 7.29 -2.25 3.44
N GLY A 38 7.01 -0.97 3.21
CA GLY A 38 7.29 0.08 4.18
C GLY A 38 6.35 1.27 4.03
N VAL A 39 6.16 1.98 5.13
CA VAL A 39 5.38 3.21 5.23
C VAL A 39 6.21 4.26 5.96
N SER A 40 6.14 5.52 5.53
CA SER A 40 6.76 6.63 6.24
C SER A 40 6.10 6.87 7.60
N ALA A 41 6.82 7.49 8.54
CA ALA A 41 6.33 7.70 9.91
C ALA A 41 5.04 8.55 9.99
N ASP A 42 4.84 9.43 9.01
CA ASP A 42 3.66 10.29 8.84
C ASP A 42 2.56 9.63 7.99
N GLY A 43 2.79 8.43 7.45
CA GLY A 43 1.83 7.70 6.62
C GLY A 43 1.61 8.25 5.21
N SER A 44 2.39 9.24 4.78
CA SER A 44 2.19 9.92 3.48
C SER A 44 2.75 9.15 2.29
N VAL A 45 3.72 8.27 2.53
CA VAL A 45 4.45 7.51 1.49
C VAL A 45 4.46 6.02 1.83
N VAL A 46 4.13 5.20 0.85
CA VAL A 46 4.27 3.74 0.91
C VAL A 46 5.25 3.29 -0.17
N THR A 47 6.17 2.39 0.20
CA THR A 47 7.14 1.78 -0.74
C THR A 47 6.91 0.28 -0.85
N GLY A 48 7.26 -0.30 -1.98
CA GLY A 48 6.92 -1.69 -2.28
C GLY A 48 7.50 -2.22 -3.58
N SER A 49 6.94 -3.33 -4.04
CA SER A 49 7.15 -3.85 -5.40
C SER A 49 5.82 -4.25 -6.04
N SER A 50 5.67 -3.97 -7.33
CA SER A 50 4.62 -4.54 -8.17
C SER A 50 5.20 -5.66 -9.03
N PHE A 51 4.49 -6.78 -9.16
CA PHE A 51 4.95 -7.90 -9.99
C PHE A 51 4.66 -7.62 -11.47
N ALA A 52 5.73 -7.49 -12.26
CA ALA A 52 5.67 -7.54 -13.71
C ALA A 52 6.27 -8.86 -14.22
N PHE A 53 6.04 -9.15 -15.51
CA PHE A 53 6.50 -10.39 -16.14
C PHE A 53 8.04 -10.55 -16.15
N ASP A 54 8.77 -9.46 -15.96
CA ASP A 54 10.24 -9.35 -15.99
C ASP A 54 10.89 -9.22 -14.59
N GLY A 55 10.08 -9.25 -13.53
CA GLY A 55 10.53 -9.13 -12.15
C GLY A 55 9.70 -8.15 -11.31
N GLY A 56 10.09 -7.96 -10.06
CA GLY A 56 9.46 -6.96 -9.21
C GLY A 56 9.89 -5.54 -9.60
N THR A 57 8.94 -4.70 -9.99
CA THR A 57 9.16 -3.28 -10.23
C THR A 57 9.05 -2.52 -8.90
N PRO A 58 10.08 -1.78 -8.46
CA PRO A 58 9.99 -0.96 -7.26
C PRO A 58 8.92 0.13 -7.46
N ILE A 59 8.12 0.36 -6.42
CA ILE A 59 7.01 1.33 -6.48
C ILE A 59 7.06 2.30 -5.31
N ARG A 60 6.53 3.50 -5.57
CA ARG A 60 6.17 4.47 -4.54
C ARG A 60 4.70 4.82 -4.71
N TRP A 61 3.96 4.77 -3.61
CA TRP A 61 2.60 5.28 -3.55
C TRP A 61 2.55 6.52 -2.66
N THR A 62 1.81 7.54 -3.11
CA THR A 62 1.47 8.72 -2.31
C THR A 62 -0.02 9.01 -2.40
N ARG A 63 -0.57 9.71 -1.40
CA ARG A 63 -1.99 10.10 -1.43
C ARG A 63 -2.31 11.03 -2.62
N GLU A 64 -1.40 11.94 -2.96
CA GLU A 64 -1.63 12.94 -4.02
C GLU A 64 -1.35 12.39 -5.42
N GLY A 65 -0.28 11.61 -5.59
CA GLY A 65 0.17 11.10 -6.89
C GLY A 65 -0.31 9.69 -7.22
N GLY A 66 -0.86 8.94 -6.25
CA GLY A 66 -1.19 7.54 -6.43
C GLY A 66 0.06 6.67 -6.57
N LEU A 67 -0.07 5.56 -7.31
CA LEU A 67 0.98 4.57 -7.49
C LEU A 67 1.91 4.95 -8.66
N GLU A 68 3.21 5.01 -8.39
CA GLU A 68 4.25 5.34 -9.35
C GLU A 68 5.32 4.24 -9.38
N ALA A 69 5.79 3.90 -10.59
CA ALA A 69 6.94 3.03 -10.78
C ALA A 69 8.24 3.81 -10.55
N LEU A 70 9.20 3.19 -9.86
CA LEU A 70 10.53 3.74 -9.65
C LEU A 70 11.55 3.07 -10.58
N PRO A 71 12.66 3.75 -10.91
CA PRO A 71 13.76 3.13 -11.65
C PRO A 71 14.33 1.93 -10.89
N ARG A 72 14.63 0.85 -11.62
CA ARG A 72 15.44 -0.24 -11.07
C ARG A 72 16.87 0.26 -10.85
N VAL A 73 17.45 -0.08 -9.70
CA VAL A 73 18.88 0.07 -9.50
C VAL A 73 19.57 -0.97 -10.40
N PRO A 74 20.55 -0.58 -11.24
CA PRO A 74 21.29 -1.53 -12.07
C PRO A 74 21.91 -2.63 -11.19
N ASP A 75 21.90 -3.86 -11.68
CA ASP A 75 22.47 -5.00 -10.98
C ASP A 75 23.98 -4.73 -10.74
N SER A 76 24.41 -4.84 -9.48
CA SER A 76 25.80 -4.63 -9.02
C SER A 76 26.68 -5.86 -9.26
#